data_AF-A0A533VAI8-F1
#
_entry.id   AF-A0A533VAI8-F1
#
_cell.length_a   1.000
_cell.length_b   1.000
_cell.length_c   1.000
_cell.angle_alpha   90.00
_cell.angle_beta   90.00
_cell.angle_gamma   90.00
#
_symmetry.space_group_name_H-M   'P 1'
#
loop_
_entity.id
_entity.type
_entity.pdbx_description
1 polymer ?
#
loop_
_entity_poly.entity_id
_entity_poly.type
_entity_poly.pdbx_seq_one_letter_code
_entity_poly.pdbx_strand_id
1 'polypeptide(L)'
;MNKGINRLIFATFILLFLLTLPNFSILWAIDIKGTPGTDNIKGTVNDDDIRGHNGNDILDGLQGNDEIQGEQGNDILNGSEGNDYLSGGDGFDTLNGGPGNDELNGGDGRDKLFGGTENDILYGALGNDVIDGGPGDDRLYGGPGNDTLRGGPGGDYFRCGPGVDTIGTFNPLDGDHEFGDCEIK
;
A
#
# COMPACT_ATOMS: atom_id res chain seq x y z
N MET A 1 -40.23 43.31 -36.25
CA MET A 1 -39.29 43.77 -35.21
C MET A 1 -38.45 42.58 -34.78
N ASN A 2 -37.13 42.71 -34.92
CA ASN A 2 -36.14 41.63 -34.87
C ASN A 2 -36.20 40.81 -33.56
N LYS A 3 -36.22 39.48 -33.73
CA LYS A 3 -35.91 38.50 -32.68
C LYS A 3 -34.41 38.57 -32.40
N GLY A 4 -34.02 38.89 -31.17
CA GLY A 4 -32.62 38.86 -30.71
C GLY A 4 -32.14 37.42 -30.54
N ILE A 5 -31.34 36.96 -31.51
CA ILE A 5 -30.55 35.73 -31.44
C ILE A 5 -29.22 36.09 -30.77
N ASN A 6 -29.01 35.70 -29.52
CA ASN A 6 -27.69 35.67 -28.87
C ASN A 6 -27.20 34.22 -28.88
N ARG A 7 -26.67 33.75 -30.01
CA ARG A 7 -25.23 33.61 -30.32
C ARG A 7 -24.49 32.59 -29.44
N LEU A 8 -24.70 31.33 -29.82
CA LEU A 8 -23.73 30.25 -29.79
C LEU A 8 -22.47 30.68 -30.56
N ILE A 9 -21.32 30.77 -29.92
CA ILE A 9 -20.00 30.85 -30.59
C ILE A 9 -19.18 29.65 -30.12
N PHE A 10 -19.27 28.58 -30.90
CA PHE A 10 -18.17 27.63 -31.06
C PHE A 10 -17.11 28.30 -31.94
N ALA A 11 -15.90 28.50 -31.44
CA ALA A 11 -14.71 28.77 -32.25
C ALA A 11 -13.43 28.44 -31.49
N THR A 12 -12.93 27.23 -31.76
CA THR A 12 -11.53 26.81 -31.95
C THR A 12 -10.43 27.90 -31.98
N PHE A 13 -9.23 27.49 -31.54
CA PHE A 13 -7.88 28.11 -31.64
C PHE A 13 -7.39 28.92 -30.43
N ILE A 14 -6.75 28.24 -29.48
CA ILE A 14 -5.40 28.66 -29.06
C ILE A 14 -4.46 27.51 -29.43
N LEU A 15 -3.92 27.66 -30.63
CA LEU A 15 -2.81 26.91 -31.20
C LEU A 15 -1.53 27.34 -30.47
N LEU A 16 -0.80 26.35 -29.94
CA LEU A 16 0.65 26.30 -29.91
C LEU A 16 1.38 27.51 -29.28
N PHE A 17 1.59 27.46 -27.96
CA PHE A 17 2.75 28.11 -27.34
C PHE A 17 3.76 27.04 -26.93
N LEU A 18 4.40 26.43 -27.93
CA LEU A 18 5.62 25.65 -27.77
C LEU A 18 6.78 26.65 -27.75
N LEU A 19 7.09 27.19 -26.57
CA LEU A 19 8.28 28.00 -26.32
C LEU A 19 8.91 27.55 -24.99
N THR A 20 9.78 26.55 -25.11
CA THR A 20 11.09 26.49 -24.43
C THR A 20 11.15 27.01 -23.00
N LEU A 21 10.41 26.40 -22.07
CA LEU A 21 10.81 26.44 -20.67
C LEU A 21 11.77 25.28 -20.43
N PRO A 22 13.08 25.52 -20.20
CA PRO A 22 13.92 24.46 -19.67
C PRO A 22 13.40 24.22 -18.26
N ASN A 23 13.05 22.97 -17.95
CA ASN A 23 12.47 22.52 -16.68
C ASN A 23 10.93 22.54 -16.60
N PHE A 24 10.21 22.25 -17.68
CA PHE A 24 8.96 21.51 -17.48
C PHE A 24 9.35 20.07 -17.18
N SER A 25 9.56 19.78 -15.89
CA SER A 25 9.45 18.41 -15.40
C SER A 25 8.10 17.91 -15.88
N ILE A 26 8.13 16.99 -16.82
CA ILE A 26 6.90 16.42 -17.36
C ILE A 26 6.27 15.71 -16.16
N LEU A 27 5.04 16.08 -15.86
CA LEU A 27 4.25 15.61 -14.72
C LEU A 27 4.00 14.11 -14.91
N TRP A 28 4.98 13.27 -14.56
CA TRP A 28 4.90 11.82 -14.73
C TRP A 28 4.49 11.10 -13.45
N ALA A 29 4.42 11.80 -12.32
CA ALA A 29 3.69 11.36 -11.14
C ALA A 29 2.43 12.24 -11.06
N ILE A 30 1.27 11.67 -11.35
CA ILE A 30 0.01 12.26 -10.92
C ILE A 30 -0.09 11.90 -9.44
N ASP A 31 0.09 12.90 -8.58
CA ASP A 31 -0.15 12.78 -7.15
C ASP A 31 -1.67 12.73 -6.92
N ILE A 32 -2.19 11.58 -6.45
CA ILE A 32 -3.62 11.32 -6.25
C ILE A 32 -3.95 11.45 -4.76
N LYS A 33 -4.54 12.59 -4.38
CA LYS A 33 -4.86 12.87 -2.96
C LYS A 33 -6.35 12.85 -2.67
N GLY A 34 -6.67 12.26 -1.51
CA GLY A 34 -7.94 12.33 -0.85
C GLY A 34 -8.19 13.67 -0.17
N THR A 35 -9.30 13.69 0.55
CA THR A 35 -9.73 14.76 1.44
C THR A 35 -9.56 14.30 2.89
N PRO A 36 -9.76 15.16 3.91
CA PRO A 36 -9.75 14.72 5.31
C PRO A 36 -10.95 13.86 5.75
N GLY A 37 -11.71 13.29 4.81
CA GLY A 37 -12.88 12.46 5.10
C GLY A 37 -12.71 11.08 4.47
N THR A 38 -13.72 10.21 4.60
CA THR A 38 -13.68 8.90 3.95
C THR A 38 -13.67 9.03 2.44
N ASP A 39 -12.60 8.55 1.82
CA ASP A 39 -12.38 8.56 0.37
C ASP A 39 -12.34 7.15 -0.22
N ASN A 40 -12.65 7.08 -1.52
CA ASN A 40 -12.47 5.87 -2.33
C ASN A 40 -11.68 6.26 -3.57
N ILE A 41 -10.40 5.92 -3.55
CA ILE A 41 -9.42 6.36 -4.52
C ILE A 41 -8.92 5.15 -5.30
N LYS A 42 -8.81 5.33 -6.61
CA LYS A 42 -8.24 4.37 -7.53
C LYS A 42 -7.15 5.04 -8.32
N GLY A 43 -6.00 4.38 -8.39
CA GLY A 43 -4.89 4.70 -9.26
C GLY A 43 -5.22 4.48 -10.74
N THR A 44 -4.16 4.36 -11.52
CA THR A 44 -4.15 4.20 -12.95
C THR A 44 -3.60 2.82 -13.30
N VAL A 45 -2.79 2.69 -14.35
CA VAL A 45 -2.11 1.43 -14.69
C VAL A 45 -0.60 1.62 -14.71
N ASN A 46 -0.16 2.73 -14.14
CA ASN A 46 1.23 3.12 -14.03
C ASN A 46 1.47 3.41 -12.55
N ASP A 47 2.74 3.45 -12.18
CA ASP A 47 3.22 3.89 -10.87
C ASP A 47 2.56 5.19 -10.40
N ASP A 48 1.79 5.12 -9.31
CA ASP A 48 1.04 6.21 -8.70
C ASP A 48 1.57 6.56 -7.29
N ASP A 49 1.43 7.83 -6.87
CA ASP A 49 1.57 8.28 -5.47
C ASP A 49 0.15 8.62 -4.97
N ILE A 50 -0.38 7.81 -4.05
CA ILE A 50 -1.76 7.88 -3.54
C ILE A 50 -1.74 8.20 -2.04
N ARG A 51 -2.53 9.21 -1.62
CA ARG A 51 -2.63 9.61 -0.20
C ARG A 51 -4.07 9.76 0.27
N GLY A 52 -4.44 9.07 1.34
CA GLY A 52 -5.76 9.12 1.99
C GLY A 52 -5.96 10.38 2.83
N HIS A 53 -4.98 10.68 3.69
CA HIS A 53 -5.03 11.72 4.74
C HIS A 53 -5.79 11.28 5.99
N ASN A 54 -6.71 12.11 6.46
CA ASN A 54 -7.57 11.74 7.57
C ASN A 54 -8.77 11.02 6.97
N GLY A 55 -9.25 9.95 7.57
CA GLY A 55 -10.39 9.27 6.99
C GLY A 55 -10.56 7.87 7.52
N ASN A 56 -11.28 7.07 6.76
CA ASN A 56 -11.23 5.62 6.82
C ASN A 56 -11.36 5.25 5.35
N ASP A 57 -10.24 5.17 4.66
CA ASP A 57 -10.16 5.30 3.23
C ASP A 57 -10.03 3.94 2.55
N ILE A 58 -10.39 3.90 1.27
CA ILE A 58 -10.16 2.74 0.42
C ILE A 58 -9.30 3.20 -0.75
N LEU A 59 -8.06 2.71 -0.78
CA LEU A 59 -7.04 3.07 -1.75
C LEU A 59 -6.64 1.83 -2.56
N ASP A 60 -6.53 1.97 -3.88
CA ASP A 60 -6.32 0.87 -4.82
C ASP A 60 -5.39 1.33 -5.96
N GLY A 61 -4.15 0.82 -5.98
CA GLY A 61 -3.09 1.17 -6.94
C GLY A 61 -3.31 0.62 -8.35
N LEU A 62 -3.91 -0.56 -8.43
CA LEU A 62 -4.21 -1.35 -9.64
C LEU A 62 -2.99 -2.01 -10.29
N GLN A 63 -2.30 -1.35 -11.20
CA GLN A 63 -1.11 -1.88 -11.86
C GLN A 63 -0.06 -0.81 -11.79
N GLY A 64 1.19 -1.19 -11.51
CA GLY A 64 2.25 -0.21 -11.40
C GLY A 64 3.27 -0.67 -10.39
N ASN A 65 4.11 0.24 -9.93
CA ASN A 65 4.78 0.12 -8.65
C ASN A 65 4.34 1.35 -7.87
N ASP A 66 3.37 1.18 -7.00
CA ASP A 66 2.61 2.26 -6.40
C ASP A 66 3.13 2.60 -5.01
N GLU A 67 3.05 3.89 -4.65
CA GLU A 67 3.27 4.37 -3.28
C GLU A 67 1.91 4.78 -2.71
N ILE A 68 1.42 4.05 -1.71
CA ILE A 68 0.08 4.26 -1.13
C ILE A 68 0.19 4.54 0.37
N GLN A 69 -0.37 5.68 0.80
CA GLN A 69 -0.35 6.14 2.19
C GLN A 69 -1.77 6.37 2.71
N GLY A 70 -2.19 5.66 3.76
CA GLY A 70 -3.46 5.88 4.46
C GLY A 70 -3.43 7.15 5.31
N GLU A 71 -2.38 7.29 6.13
CA GLU A 71 -2.14 8.34 7.12
C GLU A 71 -2.93 8.15 8.42
N GLN A 72 -4.11 8.78 8.60
CA GLN A 72 -4.88 8.69 9.85
C GLN A 72 -6.24 8.07 9.55
N GLY A 73 -6.56 6.94 10.20
CA GLY A 73 -7.83 6.31 9.90
C GLY A 73 -7.82 4.82 10.16
N ASN A 74 -8.86 4.15 9.69
CA ASN A 74 -8.85 2.70 9.57
C ASN A 74 -9.02 2.44 8.08
N ASP A 75 -7.90 2.26 7.41
CA ASP A 75 -7.81 2.34 5.97
C ASP A 75 -7.68 0.93 5.36
N ILE A 76 -8.08 0.83 4.10
CA ILE A 76 -7.92 -0.37 3.27
C ILE A 76 -7.06 0.01 2.08
N LEU A 77 -5.83 -0.49 2.04
CA LEU A 77 -4.86 -0.25 0.99
C LEU A 77 -4.66 -1.53 0.16
N ASN A 78 -4.75 -1.41 -1.16
CA ASN A 78 -4.46 -2.50 -2.10
C ASN A 78 -3.43 -2.02 -3.11
N GLY A 79 -2.25 -2.65 -3.15
CA GLY A 79 -1.23 -2.43 -4.18
C GLY A 79 -1.67 -2.99 -5.53
N SER A 80 -2.14 -4.24 -5.50
CA SER A 80 -2.55 -5.03 -6.67
C SER A 80 -1.34 -5.57 -7.45
N GLU A 81 -1.23 -5.38 -8.77
CA GLU A 81 -0.09 -5.92 -9.52
C GLU A 81 1.08 -4.93 -9.49
N GLY A 82 2.22 -5.31 -8.92
CA GLY A 82 3.30 -4.35 -8.78
C GLY A 82 4.36 -4.73 -7.77
N ASN A 83 5.42 -3.94 -7.67
CA ASN A 83 6.24 -3.92 -6.45
C ASN A 83 5.86 -2.63 -5.72
N ASP A 84 4.93 -2.75 -4.79
CA ASP A 84 4.25 -1.61 -4.19
C ASP A 84 4.80 -1.29 -2.80
N TYR A 85 4.67 -0.03 -2.41
CA TYR A 85 4.92 0.44 -1.05
C TYR A 85 3.60 0.88 -0.42
N LEU A 86 3.20 0.24 0.67
CA LEU A 86 1.97 0.53 1.38
C LEU A 86 2.27 0.94 2.83
N SER A 87 1.72 2.07 3.27
CA SER A 87 1.80 2.54 4.65
C SER A 87 0.40 2.85 5.19
N GLY A 88 -0.04 2.12 6.21
CA GLY A 88 -1.33 2.35 6.89
C GLY A 88 -1.32 3.67 7.65
N GLY A 89 -0.46 3.76 8.67
CA GLY A 89 -0.29 4.96 9.48
C GLY A 89 -0.92 4.77 10.87
N ASP A 90 -1.71 5.73 11.33
CA ASP A 90 -2.40 5.64 12.61
C ASP A 90 -3.77 4.98 12.45
N GLY A 91 -4.00 3.85 13.12
CA GLY A 91 -5.31 3.25 13.37
C GLY A 91 -5.37 1.75 13.08
N PHE A 92 -6.48 1.23 12.57
CA PHE A 92 -6.63 -0.22 12.32
C PHE A 92 -6.71 -0.48 10.83
N ASP A 93 -5.56 -0.69 10.22
CA ASP A 93 -5.44 -0.73 8.78
C ASP A 93 -5.45 -2.16 8.24
N THR A 94 -5.83 -2.29 6.97
CA THR A 94 -5.71 -3.52 6.20
C THR A 94 -4.94 -3.23 4.93
N LEU A 95 -3.75 -3.80 4.82
CA LEU A 95 -2.84 -3.65 3.70
C LEU A 95 -2.75 -4.97 2.95
N ASN A 96 -2.87 -4.91 1.63
CA ASN A 96 -2.73 -6.04 0.73
C ASN A 96 -1.78 -5.64 -0.41
N GLY A 97 -0.60 -6.25 -0.46
CA GLY A 97 0.39 -6.02 -1.52
C GLY A 97 -0.15 -6.55 -2.84
N GLY A 98 -0.25 -7.87 -2.96
CA GLY A 98 -0.76 -8.53 -4.17
C GLY A 98 0.37 -9.29 -4.86
N PRO A 99 0.33 -9.43 -6.19
CA PRO A 99 1.46 -10.01 -6.90
C PRO A 99 2.63 -9.04 -7.09
N GLY A 100 3.82 -9.46 -6.65
CA GLY A 100 5.11 -8.81 -6.83
C GLY A 100 5.85 -8.64 -5.50
N ASN A 101 7.01 -7.97 -5.49
CA ASN A 101 7.79 -7.87 -4.25
C ASN A 101 7.43 -6.59 -3.52
N ASP A 102 6.54 -6.69 -2.55
CA ASP A 102 5.93 -5.54 -1.90
C ASP A 102 6.59 -5.19 -0.56
N GLU A 103 6.48 -3.93 -0.16
CA GLU A 103 6.86 -3.44 1.16
C GLU A 103 5.65 -2.83 1.88
N LEU A 104 5.21 -3.47 2.97
CA LEU A 104 4.03 -3.08 3.74
C LEU A 104 4.43 -2.62 5.14
N ASN A 105 3.87 -1.51 5.60
CA ASN A 105 4.02 -1.00 6.96
C ASN A 105 2.66 -0.66 7.56
N GLY A 106 2.25 -1.39 8.61
CA GLY A 106 0.99 -1.17 9.32
C GLY A 106 0.97 0.19 10.00
N GLY A 107 1.97 0.45 10.84
CA GLY A 107 2.11 1.72 11.56
C GLY A 107 1.69 1.58 13.02
N ASP A 108 0.88 2.52 13.50
CA ASP A 108 0.38 2.54 14.86
C ASP A 108 -1.02 1.93 14.91
N GLY A 109 -1.18 0.77 15.54
CA GLY A 109 -2.49 0.30 15.96
C GLY A 109 -2.62 -1.20 16.00
N ARG A 110 -3.44 -1.79 15.14
CA ARG A 110 -3.66 -3.24 15.14
C ARG A 110 -4.06 -3.66 13.74
N ASP A 111 -3.05 -3.99 12.98
CA ASP A 111 -3.15 -3.99 11.55
C ASP A 111 -3.20 -5.40 10.99
N LYS A 112 -3.61 -5.48 9.73
CA LYS A 112 -3.58 -6.71 8.94
C LYS A 112 -2.77 -6.47 7.69
N LEU A 113 -1.68 -7.21 7.56
CA LEU A 113 -0.80 -7.12 6.41
C LEU A 113 -0.81 -8.45 5.67
N PHE A 114 -1.06 -8.38 4.37
CA PHE A 114 -1.00 -9.51 3.45
C PHE A 114 0.01 -9.16 2.35
N GLY A 115 1.13 -9.88 2.29
CA GLY A 115 2.18 -9.66 1.28
C GLY A 115 1.65 -10.01 -0.10
N GLY A 116 1.28 -11.26 -0.27
CA GLY A 116 0.61 -11.74 -1.47
C GLY A 116 1.40 -12.88 -2.08
N THR A 117 1.93 -12.69 -3.28
CA THR A 117 2.85 -13.66 -3.90
C THR A 117 4.20 -13.01 -4.13
N GLU A 118 5.23 -13.82 -4.36
CA GLU A 118 6.61 -13.34 -4.49
C GLU A 118 7.21 -12.96 -3.13
N ASN A 119 8.29 -12.17 -3.06
CA ASN A 119 9.05 -12.03 -1.81
C ASN A 119 8.80 -10.67 -1.19
N ASP A 120 8.10 -10.66 -0.06
CA ASP A 120 7.61 -9.44 0.53
C ASP A 120 8.36 -9.03 1.80
N ILE A 121 8.20 -7.77 2.19
CA ILE A 121 8.69 -7.22 3.45
C ILE A 121 7.52 -6.59 4.19
N LEU A 122 7.16 -7.15 5.35
CA LEU A 122 6.00 -6.73 6.12
C LEU A 122 6.42 -6.27 7.52
N TYR A 123 6.02 -5.06 7.89
CA TYR A 123 6.24 -4.44 9.20
C TYR A 123 4.90 -4.19 9.90
N GLY A 124 4.59 -4.93 10.97
CA GLY A 124 3.42 -4.66 11.83
C GLY A 124 3.56 -3.34 12.58
N ALA A 125 4.77 -3.07 13.09
CA ALA A 125 5.14 -1.88 13.86
C ALA A 125 4.51 -1.86 15.27
N LEU A 126 3.79 -0.81 15.67
CA LEU A 126 3.23 -0.73 17.03
C LEU A 126 1.85 -1.38 17.04
N GLY A 127 1.65 -2.49 17.75
CA GLY A 127 0.31 -3.04 17.73
C GLY A 127 0.10 -4.41 18.31
N ASN A 128 -0.84 -5.17 17.74
CA ASN A 128 -0.99 -6.61 17.97
C ASN A 128 -1.40 -7.19 16.61
N ASP A 129 -0.44 -7.28 15.72
CA ASP A 129 -0.71 -7.27 14.30
C ASP A 129 -0.92 -8.68 13.76
N VAL A 130 -1.59 -8.77 12.62
CA VAL A 130 -1.73 -10.02 11.86
C VAL A 130 -0.96 -9.86 10.57
N ILE A 131 0.10 -10.62 10.43
CA ILE A 131 1.03 -10.53 9.31
C ILE A 131 1.04 -11.87 8.58
N ASP A 132 0.80 -11.83 7.27
CA ASP A 132 0.72 -12.98 6.39
C ASP A 132 1.55 -12.72 5.13
N GLY A 133 2.70 -13.37 4.98
CA GLY A 133 3.59 -13.21 3.83
C GLY A 133 2.95 -13.74 2.55
N GLY A 134 2.49 -14.99 2.61
CA GLY A 134 1.95 -15.70 1.44
C GLY A 134 2.99 -16.68 0.87
N PRO A 135 2.89 -17.04 -0.42
CA PRO A 135 3.93 -17.82 -1.09
C PRO A 135 5.10 -16.92 -1.50
N GLY A 136 6.30 -17.26 -1.04
CA GLY A 136 7.43 -16.34 -1.12
C GLY A 136 8.53 -16.66 -0.14
N ASP A 137 9.72 -16.09 -0.35
CA ASP A 137 10.73 -16.00 0.69
C ASP A 137 10.58 -14.65 1.41
N ASP A 138 9.67 -14.60 2.39
CA ASP A 138 9.20 -13.33 2.96
C ASP A 138 10.01 -12.88 4.19
N ARG A 139 9.94 -11.58 4.51
CA ARG A 139 10.48 -11.01 5.76
C ARG A 139 9.38 -10.39 6.58
N LEU A 140 9.09 -10.99 7.72
CA LEU A 140 8.01 -10.57 8.61
C LEU A 140 8.57 -10.00 9.90
N TYR A 141 8.18 -8.76 10.19
CA TYR A 141 8.56 -8.01 11.37
C TYR A 141 7.31 -7.67 12.18
N GLY A 142 7.12 -8.30 13.34
CA GLY A 142 5.99 -8.02 14.24
C GLY A 142 6.10 -6.61 14.82
N GLY A 143 7.07 -6.43 15.72
CA GLY A 143 7.30 -5.16 16.39
C GLY A 143 6.91 -5.25 17.86
N PRO A 144 6.67 -4.12 18.54
CA PRO A 144 6.09 -4.14 19.88
C PRO A 144 4.60 -4.52 19.83
N GLY A 145 4.23 -5.61 20.49
CA GLY A 145 2.89 -6.14 20.36
C GLY A 145 2.79 -7.62 20.69
N ASN A 146 1.58 -8.17 20.78
CA ASN A 146 1.40 -9.61 20.68
C ASN A 146 0.93 -9.92 19.26
N ASP A 147 1.86 -10.29 18.42
CA ASP A 147 1.63 -10.37 16.99
C ASP A 147 1.34 -11.81 16.56
N THR A 148 0.66 -11.97 15.43
CA THR A 148 0.45 -13.26 14.76
C THR A 148 1.10 -13.21 13.39
N LEU A 149 2.17 -13.98 13.20
CA LEU A 149 2.95 -13.99 11.96
C LEU A 149 2.79 -15.33 11.26
N ARG A 150 2.54 -15.32 9.95
CA ARG A 150 2.55 -16.49 9.07
C ARG A 150 3.32 -16.14 7.81
N GLY A 151 4.44 -16.82 7.56
CA GLY A 151 5.18 -16.64 6.31
C GLY A 151 4.41 -17.30 5.18
N GLY A 152 4.54 -18.62 5.05
CA GLY A 152 3.72 -19.41 4.14
C GLY A 152 4.61 -20.40 3.40
N PRO A 153 4.25 -20.80 2.17
CA PRO A 153 5.15 -21.60 1.36
C PRO A 153 6.39 -20.79 0.95
N GLY A 154 7.57 -21.22 1.41
CA GLY A 154 8.85 -20.64 1.01
C GLY A 154 9.79 -20.52 2.21
N GLY A 155 10.94 -19.89 2.02
CA GLY A 155 11.97 -19.71 3.04
C GLY A 155 11.83 -18.35 3.71
N ASP A 156 11.06 -18.29 4.79
CA ASP A 156 10.72 -17.02 5.45
C ASP A 156 11.68 -16.64 6.57
N TYR A 157 11.80 -15.34 6.83
CA TYR A 157 12.48 -14.76 7.97
C TYR A 157 11.49 -14.08 8.91
N PHE A 158 11.52 -14.44 10.19
CA PHE A 158 10.67 -13.87 11.23
C PHE A 158 11.49 -13.08 12.25
N ARG A 159 11.04 -11.85 12.53
CA ARG A 159 11.49 -11.08 13.70
C ARG A 159 10.27 -10.58 14.45
N CYS A 160 10.00 -11.18 15.59
CA CYS A 160 8.78 -10.96 16.34
C CYS A 160 8.83 -9.65 17.11
N GLY A 161 9.96 -9.32 17.72
CA GLY A 161 10.07 -8.13 18.57
C GLY A 161 9.50 -8.33 19.98
N PRO A 162 9.28 -7.24 20.74
CA PRO A 162 8.83 -7.33 22.12
C PRO A 162 7.35 -7.70 22.27
N GLY A 163 7.08 -8.81 22.95
CA GLY A 163 5.74 -9.19 23.39
C GLY A 163 5.58 -10.70 23.47
N VAL A 164 4.34 -11.18 23.33
CA VAL A 164 4.03 -12.61 23.29
C VAL A 164 3.42 -12.96 21.94
N ASP A 165 4.29 -13.35 21.03
CA ASP A 165 3.92 -13.56 19.63
C ASP A 165 3.52 -15.00 19.35
N THR A 166 2.75 -15.16 18.29
CA THR A 166 2.35 -16.46 17.74
C THR A 166 2.86 -16.55 16.31
N ILE A 167 3.66 -17.58 16.02
CA ILE A 167 4.03 -17.90 14.65
C ILE A 167 3.16 -19.06 14.17
N GLY A 168 2.64 -18.92 12.94
CA GLY A 168 1.82 -19.91 12.26
C GLY A 168 2.52 -21.26 12.12
N THR A 169 1.72 -22.30 11.91
CA THR A 169 2.25 -23.66 11.72
C THR A 169 2.92 -23.80 10.36
N PHE A 170 4.16 -24.30 10.36
CA PHE A 170 4.92 -24.59 9.14
C PHE A 170 4.52 -25.93 8.53
N ASN A 171 4.45 -26.02 7.21
CA ASN A 171 4.38 -27.31 6.54
C ASN A 171 5.83 -27.81 6.33
N PRO A 172 6.16 -29.07 6.72
CA PRO A 172 7.53 -29.60 6.60
C PRO A 172 8.09 -29.70 5.18
N LEU A 173 7.28 -29.41 4.16
CA LEU A 173 7.68 -29.37 2.76
C LEU A 173 7.95 -27.94 2.26
N ASP A 174 7.73 -26.93 3.10
CA ASP A 174 8.03 -25.53 2.79
C ASP A 174 9.55 -25.29 2.90
N GLY A 175 10.01 -24.08 2.59
CA GLY A 175 11.41 -23.71 2.66
C GLY A 175 11.96 -23.71 4.09
N ASP A 176 13.28 -23.52 4.21
CA ASP A 176 13.90 -23.37 5.52
C ASP A 176 13.54 -21.99 6.10
N HIS A 177 12.79 -21.96 7.21
CA HIS A 177 12.42 -20.73 7.91
C HIS A 177 13.49 -20.32 8.95
N GLU A 178 13.78 -19.02 9.04
CA GLU A 178 14.68 -18.42 10.02
C GLU A 178 13.90 -17.61 11.08
N PHE A 179 14.20 -17.85 12.35
CA PHE A 179 13.58 -17.18 13.48
C PHE A 179 14.61 -16.32 14.21
N GLY A 180 14.55 -15.00 14.00
CA GLY A 180 15.48 -14.04 14.57
C GLY A 180 15.41 -13.98 16.10
N ASP A 181 14.49 -13.18 16.64
CA ASP A 181 14.27 -12.99 18.09
C ASP A 181 13.02 -13.68 18.63
N CYS A 182 12.33 -14.47 17.80
CA CYS A 182 11.09 -15.12 18.15
C CYS A 182 11.28 -16.26 19.17
N GLU A 183 10.51 -16.24 20.26
CA GLU A 183 10.42 -17.36 21.19
C GLU A 183 9.43 -18.42 20.68
N ILE A 184 9.95 -19.48 20.05
CA ILE A 184 9.12 -20.64 19.67
C ILE A 184 8.86 -21.48 20.92
N LYS A 185 7.59 -21.61 21.33
CA LYS A 185 7.16 -22.44 22.46
C LYS A 185 6.73 -23.84 22.04
#